data_AF-A0A183SJI2-F1
#
_entry.id   AF-A0A183SJI2-F1
#
_cell.length_a   1.000
_cell.length_b   1.000
_cell.length_c   1.000
_cell.angle_alpha   90.00
_cell.angle_beta   90.00
_cell.angle_gamma   90.00
#
_symmetry.space_group_name_H-M   'P 1'
#
loop_
_entity.id
_entity.type
_entity.pdbx_description
1 polymer ?
#
loop_
_entity_poly.entity_id
_entity_poly.type
_entity_poly.pdbx_seq_one_letter_code
_entity_poly.pdbx_strand_id
1 'polypeptide(L)'
;MAQEWADYLVDEICLSNSGFTLDGLRLGENISSRWSNGNFEECGNFTQLIWASSREIGVGRAIRISGSDIPVNSGLTQGPENAVCSAKTVVVCFYFPPGNVTTMFCENVPPPMYEAGICESVLEPERR
;
A
#
# COMPACT_ATOMS: atom_id res chain seq x y z
N MET A 1 -3.23 -13.88 4.76
CA MET A 1 -2.04 -13.04 4.44
C MET A 1 -2.39 -11.56 4.38
N ALA A 2 -2.65 -10.92 3.22
CA ALA A 2 -2.76 -9.45 3.18
C ALA A 2 -3.96 -8.89 3.96
N GLN A 3 -5.15 -9.47 3.81
CA GLN A 3 -6.35 -9.07 4.55
C GLN A 3 -6.17 -9.25 6.07
N GLU A 4 -5.70 -10.41 6.48
CA GLU A 4 -5.41 -10.74 7.88
C GLU A 4 -4.43 -9.75 8.52
N TRP A 5 -3.40 -9.32 7.79
CA TRP A 5 -2.48 -8.30 8.30
C TRP A 5 -3.13 -6.92 8.38
N ALA A 6 -4.00 -6.56 7.44
CA ALA A 6 -4.76 -5.32 7.52
C ALA A 6 -5.69 -5.31 8.74
N ASP A 7 -6.37 -6.43 9.02
CA ASP A 7 -7.25 -6.60 10.18
C ASP A 7 -6.47 -6.47 11.50
N TYR A 8 -5.25 -7.03 11.57
CA TYR A 8 -4.37 -6.84 12.72
C TYR A 8 -3.93 -5.37 12.88
N LEU A 9 -3.42 -4.76 11.81
CA LEU A 9 -2.85 -3.41 11.86
C LEU A 9 -3.89 -2.30 12.11
N VAL A 10 -5.18 -2.55 11.86
CA VAL A 10 -6.21 -1.53 12.11
C VAL A 10 -6.33 -1.21 13.60
N ASP A 11 -6.04 -2.17 14.48
CA ASP A 11 -6.08 -1.98 15.93
C ASP A 11 -4.78 -1.48 16.54
N GLU A 12 -3.66 -1.67 15.85
CA GLU A 12 -2.35 -1.24 16.31
C GLU A 12 -2.11 0.26 16.18
N ILE A 13 -1.33 0.86 17.08
CA ILE A 13 -0.98 2.28 16.99
C ILE A 13 0.11 2.49 15.92
N CYS A 14 1.06 1.56 15.82
CA CYS A 14 2.20 1.63 14.93
C CYS A 14 2.05 0.63 13.77
N LEU A 15 2.38 1.06 12.56
CA LEU A 15 2.45 0.15 11.41
C LEU A 15 3.78 -0.60 11.39
N SER A 16 3.73 -1.88 11.08
CA SER A 16 4.92 -2.74 10.93
C SER A 16 4.75 -3.72 9.77
N ASN A 17 5.86 -4.07 9.15
CA ASN A 17 5.89 -5.13 8.15
C ASN A 17 5.61 -6.50 8.78
N SER A 18 4.89 -7.37 8.06
CA SER A 18 4.47 -8.68 8.56
C SER A 18 5.60 -9.71 8.60
N GLY A 19 6.57 -9.58 7.71
CA GLY A 19 7.60 -10.62 7.53
C GLY A 19 7.08 -11.91 6.89
N PHE A 20 5.88 -11.89 6.28
CA PHE A 20 5.33 -13.08 5.61
C PHE A 20 6.22 -13.59 4.48
N THR A 21 6.20 -14.91 4.31
CA THR A 21 6.92 -15.62 3.27
C THR A 21 5.96 -16.46 2.43
N LEU A 22 6.24 -16.55 1.13
CA LEU A 22 5.60 -17.46 0.18
C LEU A 22 6.71 -18.24 -0.52
N ASP A 23 6.61 -19.57 -0.51
CA ASP A 23 7.63 -20.48 -1.05
C ASP A 23 9.06 -20.21 -0.53
N GLY A 24 9.18 -19.81 0.74
CA GLY A 24 10.46 -19.50 1.38
C GLY A 24 11.05 -18.12 1.03
N LEU A 25 10.38 -17.34 0.17
CA LEU A 25 10.77 -15.98 -0.16
C LEU A 25 9.89 -14.98 0.61
N ARG A 26 10.52 -13.95 1.17
CA ARG A 26 9.78 -12.85 1.82
C ARG A 26 9.00 -12.07 0.76
N LEU A 27 7.75 -11.74 1.06
CA LEU A 27 6.91 -10.92 0.17
C LEU A 27 7.40 -9.46 0.16
N GLY A 28 7.25 -8.77 -0.97
CA GLY A 28 7.33 -7.31 -0.99
C GLY A 28 6.11 -6.75 -0.26
N GLU A 29 6.25 -5.70 0.56
CA GLU A 29 5.16 -5.19 1.39
C GLU A 29 5.01 -3.67 1.26
N ASN A 30 3.81 -3.21 0.90
CA ASN A 30 3.43 -1.80 1.01
C ASN A 30 2.29 -1.68 2.03
N ILE A 31 2.43 -0.78 2.98
CA ILE A 31 1.42 -0.51 4.00
C ILE A 31 1.07 0.97 3.94
N SER A 32 -0.21 1.29 3.93
CA SER A 32 -0.72 2.65 4.02
C SER A 32 -1.81 2.71 5.07
N SER A 33 -1.80 3.75 5.90
CA SER A 33 -2.88 4.02 6.84
C SER A 33 -3.29 5.47 6.80
N ARG A 34 -4.58 5.73 7.01
CA ARG A 34 -5.14 7.08 7.05
C ARG A 34 -6.25 7.18 8.08
N TRP A 35 -6.23 8.27 8.84
CA TRP A 35 -7.35 8.70 9.67
C TRP A 35 -8.30 9.59 8.85
N SER A 36 -9.61 9.46 9.07
CA SER A 36 -10.64 10.24 8.36
C SER A 36 -10.50 11.75 8.54
N ASN A 37 -9.91 12.18 9.65
CA ASN A 37 -9.58 13.57 9.97
C ASN A 37 -8.09 13.92 9.76
N GLY A 38 -7.28 12.99 9.24
CA GLY A 38 -5.87 13.20 8.97
C GLY A 38 -5.61 13.81 7.59
N ASN A 39 -4.51 14.58 7.50
CA ASN A 39 -3.97 15.02 6.22
C ASN A 39 -3.45 13.82 5.41
N PHE A 40 -3.37 13.98 4.09
CA PHE A 40 -2.83 12.94 3.21
C PHE A 40 -1.32 12.89 3.38
N GLU A 41 -0.80 11.82 3.98
CA GLU A 41 0.64 11.56 4.01
C GLU A 41 1.03 10.73 2.79
N GLU A 42 1.99 11.23 2.01
CA GLU A 42 2.52 10.54 0.84
C GLU A 42 3.27 9.28 1.30
N CYS A 43 2.69 8.10 1.07
CA CYS A 43 3.33 6.83 1.40
C CYS A 43 4.29 6.44 0.27
N GLY A 44 5.60 6.63 0.52
CA GLY A 44 6.73 6.38 -0.39
C GLY A 44 6.98 4.91 -0.73
N ASN A 45 6.06 4.30 -1.47
CA ASN A 45 6.13 2.88 -1.87
C ASN A 45 6.09 2.67 -3.40
N PHE A 46 6.43 3.71 -4.17
CA PHE A 46 6.26 3.74 -5.62
C PHE A 46 7.03 2.63 -6.34
N THR A 47 8.29 2.41 -5.98
CA THR A 47 9.19 1.48 -6.68
C THR A 47 8.71 0.03 -6.63
N GLN A 48 8.03 -0.36 -5.54
CA GLN A 48 7.45 -1.70 -5.43
C GLN A 48 6.21 -1.88 -6.32
N LEU A 49 5.42 -0.82 -6.55
CA LEU A 49 4.25 -0.84 -7.44
C LEU A 49 4.65 -1.04 -8.90
N ILE A 50 5.76 -0.40 -9.31
CA ILE A 50 6.25 -0.47 -10.69
C ILE A 50 7.34 -1.52 -10.90
N TRP A 51 7.58 -2.39 -9.92
CA TRP A 51 8.68 -3.35 -9.95
C TRP A 51 8.47 -4.39 -11.06
N ALA A 52 9.27 -4.30 -12.13
CA ALA A 52 9.05 -5.05 -13.36
C ALA A 52 9.15 -6.58 -13.22
N SER A 53 9.72 -7.12 -12.14
CA SER A 53 9.78 -8.57 -11.87
C SER A 53 8.67 -9.07 -10.95
N SER A 54 7.93 -8.20 -10.26
CA SER A 54 6.77 -8.63 -9.46
C SER A 54 5.64 -9.04 -10.40
N ARG A 55 5.00 -10.17 -10.12
CA ARG A 55 3.99 -10.81 -11.00
C ARG A 55 2.62 -10.89 -10.38
N GLU A 56 2.58 -10.93 -9.05
CA GLU A 56 1.36 -11.16 -8.29
C GLU A 56 1.25 -10.12 -7.18
N ILE A 57 0.02 -9.68 -6.92
CA ILE A 57 -0.32 -8.77 -5.83
C ILE A 57 -1.49 -9.33 -5.02
N GLY A 58 -1.33 -9.39 -3.70
CA GLY A 58 -2.41 -9.64 -2.75
C GLY A 58 -2.72 -8.37 -1.96
N VAL A 59 -3.98 -7.95 -1.90
CA VAL A 59 -4.38 -6.71 -1.22
C VAL A 59 -5.36 -7.01 -0.09
N GLY A 60 -5.18 -6.34 1.05
CA GLY A 60 -6.05 -6.37 2.21
C GLY A 60 -6.43 -4.97 2.65
N ARG A 61 -7.65 -4.80 3.18
CA ARG A 61 -8.14 -3.53 3.70
C ARG A 61 -8.97 -3.73 4.96
N ALA A 62 -8.69 -2.94 5.99
CA ALA A 62 -9.47 -2.88 7.21
C ALA A 62 -9.84 -1.45 7.58
N ILE A 63 -10.98 -1.26 8.23
CA ILE A 63 -11.48 0.05 8.68
C ILE A 63 -11.97 -0.10 10.13
N ARG A 64 -11.52 0.79 11.01
CA ARG A 64 -12.00 0.90 12.39
C ARG A 64 -12.63 2.28 12.61
N ILE A 65 -13.81 2.32 13.19
CA ILE A 65 -14.54 3.56 13.51
C ILE A 65 -14.49 3.81 15.01
N SER A 66 -13.66 4.76 15.42
CA SER A 66 -13.58 5.25 16.79
C SER A 66 -14.78 6.15 17.09
N GLY A 67 -15.48 5.90 18.19
CA GLY A 67 -16.72 6.59 18.59
C GLY A 67 -18.00 5.75 18.49
N SER A 68 -17.93 4.56 17.87
CA SER A 68 -19.04 3.59 17.85
C SER A 68 -19.00 2.57 19.00
N ASP A 69 -17.85 2.42 19.67
CA ASP A 69 -17.61 1.49 20.78
C ASP A 69 -18.02 2.07 22.17
N ILE A 70 -18.55 3.29 22.24
CA ILE A 70 -19.04 3.86 23.50
C ILE A 70 -20.42 3.25 23.81
N PRO A 71 -20.59 2.47 24.89
CA PRO A 71 -21.89 1.97 25.29
C PRO A 71 -22.81 3.15 25.57
N VAL A 72 -23.98 3.18 24.94
CA VAL A 72 -25.03 4.21 25.09
C VAL A 72 -25.62 4.32 26.53
N ASN A 73 -25.03 3.62 27.51
CA ASN A 73 -25.51 3.47 28.88
C ASN A 73 -24.52 3.94 29.95
N SER A 74 -23.54 4.79 29.63
CA SER A 74 -22.84 5.56 30.67
C SER A 74 -23.64 6.85 30.92
N GLY A 75 -24.37 6.89 32.03
CA GLY A 75 -25.33 7.94 32.41
C GLY A 75 -24.73 9.32 32.71
N LEU A 76 -23.86 9.82 31.84
CA LEU A 76 -23.42 11.21 31.82
C LEU A 76 -23.91 11.83 30.51
N THR A 77 -25.10 12.41 30.58
CA THR A 77 -25.75 13.17 29.51
C THR A 77 -24.91 14.37 29.06
N GLN A 78 -24.65 14.46 27.75
CA GLN A 78 -24.71 15.70 26.93
C GLN A 78 -24.60 15.37 25.42
N GLY A 79 -25.74 15.38 24.72
CA GLY A 79 -25.92 15.72 23.28
C GLY A 79 -25.42 14.76 22.16
N PRO A 80 -26.27 14.31 21.22
CA PRO A 80 -25.84 13.59 20.01
C PRO A 80 -25.16 14.49 18.95
N GLU A 81 -25.09 15.80 19.13
CA GLU A 81 -24.62 16.75 18.09
C GLU A 81 -23.09 16.87 17.90
N ASN A 82 -22.24 16.19 18.69
CA ASN A 82 -20.78 16.38 18.61
C ASN A 82 -19.92 15.10 18.75
N ALA A 83 -20.48 13.91 18.49
CA ALA A 83 -19.67 12.70 18.43
C ALA A 83 -18.72 12.77 17.22
N VAL A 84 -17.46 13.14 17.47
CA VAL A 84 -16.41 13.12 16.44
C VAL A 84 -16.05 11.65 16.18
N CYS A 85 -16.73 11.06 15.20
CA CYS A 85 -16.38 9.74 14.69
C CYS A 85 -15.11 9.86 13.84
N SER A 86 -14.00 9.31 14.33
CA SER A 86 -12.80 9.16 13.52
C SER A 86 -12.72 7.74 12.99
N ALA A 87 -12.37 7.57 11.72
CA ALA A 87 -12.18 6.25 11.12
C ALA A 87 -10.72 6.08 10.73
N LYS A 88 -10.11 4.96 11.12
CA LYS A 88 -8.79 4.54 10.67
C LYS A 88 -8.97 3.54 9.55
N THR A 89 -8.42 3.83 8.38
CA THR A 89 -8.35 2.88 7.26
C THR A 89 -6.91 2.39 7.13
N VAL A 90 -6.71 1.09 7.00
CA VAL A 90 -5.42 0.46 6.71
C VAL A 90 -5.53 -0.37 5.44
N VAL A 91 -4.54 -0.22 4.56
CA VAL A 91 -4.38 -1.02 3.34
C VAL A 91 -3.01 -1.68 3.38
N VAL A 92 -2.98 -2.98 3.11
CA VAL A 92 -1.77 -3.79 3.02
C VAL A 92 -1.70 -4.42 1.63
N CYS A 93 -0.57 -4.31 0.96
CA CYS A 93 -0.30 -4.98 -0.31
C CYS A 93 0.93 -5.88 -0.18
N PHE A 94 0.81 -7.12 -0.63
CA PHE A 94 1.91 -8.06 -0.80
C PHE A 94 2.22 -8.29 -2.26
N TYR A 95 3.51 -8.38 -2.60
CA TYR A 95 4.02 -8.56 -3.96
C TYR A 95 4.89 -9.81 -4.04
N PHE A 96 4.69 -10.60 -5.09
CA PHE A 96 5.51 -11.77 -5.38
C PHE A 96 5.89 -11.84 -6.87
N PRO A 97 7.16 -12.11 -7.22
CA PRO A 97 8.36 -12.03 -6.39
C PRO A 97 8.54 -10.65 -5.71
N PRO A 98 9.29 -10.55 -4.60
CA PRO A 98 9.50 -9.29 -3.89
C PRO A 98 10.30 -8.28 -4.72
N GLY A 99 9.96 -7.00 -4.57
CA GLY A 99 10.70 -5.89 -5.18
C GLY A 99 11.67 -5.22 -4.21
N ASN A 100 12.12 -4.01 -4.60
CA ASN A 100 13.08 -3.19 -3.84
C ASN A 100 14.39 -3.89 -3.49
N VAL A 101 14.81 -4.84 -4.32
CA VAL A 101 16.13 -5.48 -4.21
C VAL A 101 17.19 -4.48 -4.69
N THR A 102 18.07 -4.03 -3.79
CA THR A 102 19.02 -2.92 -4.00
C THR A 102 19.82 -3.03 -5.30
N THR A 103 20.18 -4.25 -5.72
CA THR A 103 21.01 -4.49 -6.89
C THR A 103 20.25 -4.55 -8.22
N MET A 104 18.92 -4.47 -8.20
CA MET A 104 18.06 -4.77 -9.35
C MET A 104 17.21 -3.59 -9.84
N PHE A 105 17.45 -2.38 -9.34
CA PHE A 105 16.63 -1.20 -9.66
C PHE A 105 16.62 -0.85 -11.15
N CYS A 106 17.78 -0.86 -11.82
CA CYS A 106 17.87 -0.49 -13.24
C CYS A 106 17.05 -1.40 -14.16
N GLU A 107 16.88 -2.67 -13.78
CA GLU A 107 16.11 -3.65 -14.54
C GLU A 107 14.62 -3.64 -14.19
N ASN A 108 14.28 -3.13 -13.00
CA ASN A 108 12.93 -3.26 -12.45
C ASN A 108 12.16 -1.96 -12.28
N VAL A 109 12.81 -0.81 -12.40
CA VAL A 109 12.17 0.51 -12.27
C VAL A 109 12.29 1.22 -13.62
N PRO A 110 11.36 0.96 -14.55
CA PRO A 110 11.43 1.55 -15.88
C PRO A 110 11.24 3.08 -15.81
N PRO A 111 11.84 3.83 -16.74
CA PRO A 111 11.53 5.25 -16.86
C PRO A 111 10.05 5.43 -17.21
N PRO A 112 9.43 6.58 -16.84
CA PRO A 112 8.10 6.92 -17.30
C PRO A 112 8.04 6.83 -18.83
N MET A 113 7.01 6.17 -19.36
CA MET A 113 6.77 6.18 -20.79
C MET A 113 6.42 7.61 -21.20
N TYR A 114 7.29 8.26 -21.98
CA TYR A 114 6.87 9.39 -22.80
C TYR A 114 6.02 8.83 -23.93
N GLU A 115 4.93 9.49 -24.31
CA GLU A 115 4.09 9.05 -25.42
C GLU A 115 4.97 8.73 -26.64
N ALA A 116 5.04 7.46 -27.00
CA ALA A 116 5.71 6.98 -28.20
C ALA A 116 4.83 7.31 -29.42
N GLY A 117 4.71 8.61 -29.72
CA GLY A 117 4.39 9.06 -31.07
C GLY A 117 5.64 8.86 -31.92
N ILE A 118 5.58 7.87 -32.83
CA ILE A 118 6.56 7.54 -33.87
C ILE A 118 7.74 6.69 -33.40
N CYS A 119 7.49 5.41 -33.13
CA CYS A 119 8.47 4.37 -33.46
C CYS A 119 8.21 3.94 -34.92
N GLU A 120 8.64 4.78 -35.86
CA GLU A 120 8.80 4.34 -37.24
C GLU A 120 10.16 3.65 -37.33
N SER A 121 10.10 2.41 -37.77
CA SER A 121 11.24 1.56 -38.09
C SER A 121 12.21 2.27 -39.03
N VAL A 122 13.27 2.86 -38.49
CA VAL A 122 14.48 3.12 -39.27
C VAL A 122 15.46 2.02 -38.94
N LEU A 123 15.44 1.02 -39.82
CA LEU A 123 16.49 0.03 -39.98
C LEU A 123 17.83 0.76 -40.14
N GLU A 124 18.73 0.62 -39.18
CA GLU A 124 20.17 0.67 -39.47
C GLU A 124 20.56 -0.58 -40.29
N PRO A 125 21.66 -0.63 -41.07
CA PRO A 125 22.76 0.33 -41.19
C PRO A 125 23.21 0.60 -42.65
N GLU A 126 23.89 1.72 -42.94
CA GLU A 126 24.94 1.69 -43.97
C GLU A 126 26.22 2.39 -43.49
N ARG A 127 27.15 1.50 -43.15
CA ARG A 127 28.60 1.67 -43.13
C ARG A 127 29.07 2.20 -44.50
N ARG A 128 29.56 3.44 -44.57
CA ARG A 128 30.67 3.82 -45.46
C ARG A 128 31.36 5.10 -45.00
#